data_AF-A0A9E5XMS7-F1
#
_entry.id   AF-A0A9E5XMS7-F1
#
_cell.length_a   1.000
_cell.length_b   1.000
_cell.length_c   1.000
_cell.angle_alpha   90.00
_cell.angle_beta   90.00
_cell.angle_gamma   90.00
#
_symmetry.space_group_name_H-M   'P 1'
#
loop_
_entity.id
_entity.type
_entity.pdbx_description
1 polymer ?
#
loop_
_entity_poly.entity_id
_entity_poly.type
_entity_poly.pdbx_seq_one_letter_code
_entity_poly.pdbx_strand_id
1 'polypeptide(L)'
;MTSRIGIFGSYDTASQGDLAILWGILTQIQRRFPQAQFTVFALDPSAVTQAIHGRFDAIQVVPARPGTVHSAAIRVSRGGAKPNPSRARKLRSQLASLPWLYDVILVLRYLRFWQRLREYLRDLDLLLIGGGGLLVDLYARWPIYPLLYTWLARATNTRVMFYAVGVGPIHTTRGRWYFRWAVQHSQGITVRDRYSYEQARQILGIAPPRLVQAADPAFVLKPVRPTPREERNRPRIGVSTVAIYRPPTWPKADPVRYQTYIQRMATLVAQIANRYQAHVILFSTNCPQDLLAAEDIQRTARPLLQRGTLDIFPTCNLDKLFTALYPNLDLVLGTRLHSLILALIHHIPIVALAYQEKVMALGEELELQEITFPLEPLTDPNAPSSDTTQEAILAAVETVWKQRDVYHVRVRAGVQRMRQAAERSVTMLAKILATPRA
;
A
#
# COMPACT_ATOMS: atom_id res chain seq x y z
N MET A 1 28.13 -2.40 -17.86
CA MET A 1 27.79 -3.69 -17.24
C MET A 1 26.31 -3.68 -16.93
N THR A 2 25.57 -4.66 -17.43
CA THR A 2 24.13 -4.83 -17.17
C THR A 2 23.94 -5.40 -15.77
N SER A 3 23.32 -4.64 -14.87
CA SER A 3 22.99 -5.13 -13.52
C SER A 3 21.70 -5.94 -13.53
N ARG A 4 21.72 -7.14 -12.95
CA ARG A 4 20.56 -8.01 -12.77
C ARG A 4 19.98 -7.79 -11.38
N ILE A 5 18.77 -7.24 -11.29
CA ILE A 5 18.16 -6.79 -10.04
C ILE A 5 16.87 -7.55 -9.77
N GLY A 6 16.80 -8.24 -8.63
CA GLY A 6 15.57 -8.85 -8.15
C GLY A 6 14.77 -7.88 -7.29
N ILE A 7 13.44 -7.92 -7.36
CA ILE A 7 12.55 -7.11 -6.51
C ILE A 7 11.51 -8.02 -5.87
N PHE A 8 11.58 -8.17 -4.55
CA PHE A 8 10.63 -8.94 -3.75
C PHE A 8 9.77 -8.02 -2.88
N GLY A 9 8.46 -8.24 -2.92
CA GLY A 9 7.48 -7.51 -2.13
C GLY A 9 6.10 -8.18 -2.13
N SER A 10 5.10 -7.52 -1.58
CA SER A 10 3.71 -7.99 -1.52
C SER A 10 2.92 -7.65 -2.79
N TYR A 11 3.59 -7.59 -3.95
CA TYR A 11 3.00 -7.12 -5.19
C TYR A 11 1.89 -8.05 -5.67
N ASP A 12 0.67 -7.52 -5.67
CA ASP A 12 -0.51 -8.07 -6.33
C ASP A 12 -1.29 -6.92 -7.00
N THR A 13 -2.34 -7.27 -7.74
CA THR A 13 -3.24 -6.28 -8.36
C THR A 13 -4.49 -6.02 -7.54
N ALA A 14 -4.62 -6.59 -6.34
CA ALA A 14 -5.70 -6.25 -5.43
C ALA A 14 -5.44 -4.87 -4.80
N SER A 15 -4.19 -4.65 -4.34
CA SER A 15 -3.70 -3.39 -3.78
C SER A 15 -2.99 -2.54 -4.85
N GLN A 16 -3.67 -1.53 -5.34
CA GLN A 16 -3.12 -0.61 -6.35
C GLN A 16 -1.96 0.22 -5.82
N GLY A 17 -1.89 0.37 -4.48
CA GLY A 17 -0.76 0.98 -3.82
C GLY A 17 0.52 0.18 -4.02
N ASP A 18 0.48 -1.13 -3.81
CA ASP A 18 1.67 -1.97 -3.98
C ASP A 18 2.13 -1.99 -5.45
N LEU A 19 1.19 -1.96 -6.39
CA LEU A 19 1.52 -1.81 -7.82
C LEU A 19 2.14 -0.43 -8.13
N ALA A 20 1.61 0.67 -7.57
CA ALA A 20 2.18 2.01 -7.74
C ALA A 20 3.61 2.10 -7.17
N ILE A 21 3.86 1.43 -6.04
CA ILE A 21 5.21 1.31 -5.47
C ILE A 21 6.13 0.56 -6.42
N LEU A 22 5.71 -0.60 -6.96
CA LEU A 22 6.51 -1.36 -7.92
C LEU A 22 6.87 -0.51 -9.14
N TRP A 23 5.90 0.20 -9.71
CA TRP A 23 6.13 1.12 -10.81
C TRP A 23 7.09 2.23 -10.43
N GLY A 24 6.98 2.77 -9.21
CA GLY A 24 7.91 3.73 -8.66
C GLY A 24 9.34 3.19 -8.63
N ILE A 25 9.56 2.04 -7.99
CA ILE A 25 10.89 1.39 -7.88
C ILE A 25 11.49 1.16 -9.26
N LEU A 26 10.76 0.53 -10.17
CA LEU A 26 11.22 0.26 -11.54
C LEU A 26 11.60 1.55 -12.26
N THR A 27 10.74 2.56 -12.17
CA THR A 27 10.97 3.88 -12.79
C THR A 27 12.25 4.55 -12.26
N GLN A 28 12.48 4.54 -10.95
CA GLN A 28 13.68 5.17 -10.37
C GLN A 28 14.95 4.44 -10.80
N ILE A 29 14.94 3.11 -10.75
CA ILE A 29 16.11 2.31 -11.09
C ILE A 29 16.42 2.41 -12.58
N GLN A 30 15.43 2.28 -13.47
CA GLN A 30 15.66 2.40 -14.92
C GLN A 30 16.18 3.77 -15.34
N ARG A 31 15.73 4.86 -14.69
CA ARG A 31 16.28 6.21 -14.97
C ARG A 31 17.79 6.28 -14.68
N ARG A 32 18.26 5.58 -13.64
CA ARG A 32 19.68 5.58 -13.24
C ARG A 32 20.50 4.49 -13.92
N PHE A 33 19.88 3.35 -14.19
CA PHE A 33 20.47 2.16 -14.79
C PHE A 33 19.58 1.67 -15.96
N PRO A 34 19.64 2.33 -17.14
CA PRO A 34 18.74 2.04 -18.26
C PRO A 34 18.85 0.61 -18.80
N GLN A 35 20.02 -0.02 -18.60
CA GLN A 35 20.30 -1.38 -19.05
C GLN A 35 20.03 -2.43 -17.95
N ALA A 36 19.48 -2.05 -16.79
CA ALA A 36 19.20 -3.01 -15.72
C ALA A 36 18.13 -4.02 -16.16
N GLN A 37 18.34 -5.29 -15.82
CA GLN A 37 17.38 -6.37 -16.02
C GLN A 37 16.68 -6.67 -14.71
N PHE A 38 15.37 -6.94 -14.77
CA PHE A 38 14.56 -7.10 -13.56
C PHE A 38 13.93 -8.49 -13.47
N THR A 39 14.02 -9.08 -12.27
CA THR A 39 13.21 -10.22 -11.85
C THR A 39 12.31 -9.80 -10.69
N VAL A 40 11.00 -9.72 -10.91
CA VAL A 40 10.01 -9.35 -9.90
C VAL A 40 9.40 -10.60 -9.27
N PHE A 41 9.58 -10.75 -7.96
CA PHE A 41 8.94 -11.79 -7.16
C PHE A 41 7.59 -11.25 -6.67
N ALA A 42 6.49 -11.68 -7.31
CA ALA A 42 5.13 -11.21 -7.06
C ALA A 42 4.21 -12.26 -6.43
N LEU A 43 3.23 -11.82 -5.64
CA LEU A 43 2.19 -12.70 -5.07
C LEU A 43 1.22 -13.19 -6.14
N ASP A 44 0.97 -12.39 -7.17
CA ASP A 44 0.22 -12.77 -8.38
C ASP A 44 1.03 -12.43 -9.64
N PRO A 45 1.90 -13.35 -10.12
CA PRO A 45 2.78 -13.08 -11.25
C PRO A 45 2.03 -12.74 -12.53
N SER A 46 0.92 -13.42 -12.81
CA SER A 46 0.15 -13.20 -14.03
C SER A 46 -0.46 -11.81 -14.05
N ALA A 47 -1.11 -11.42 -12.94
CA ALA A 47 -1.75 -10.12 -12.86
C ALA A 47 -0.72 -8.98 -12.86
N VAL A 48 0.41 -9.14 -12.16
CA VAL A 48 1.51 -8.16 -12.19
C VAL A 48 2.13 -8.07 -13.58
N THR A 49 2.34 -9.18 -14.28
CA THR A 49 2.85 -9.19 -15.68
C THR A 49 1.95 -8.37 -16.58
N GLN A 50 0.64 -8.58 -16.52
CA GLN A 50 -0.32 -7.82 -17.31
C GLN A 50 -0.30 -6.32 -16.95
N ALA A 51 -0.16 -5.99 -15.67
CA ALA A 51 -0.16 -4.61 -15.19
C ALA A 51 1.11 -3.82 -15.54
N ILE A 52 2.24 -4.50 -15.81
CA ILE A 52 3.49 -3.84 -16.23
C ILE A 52 3.72 -3.92 -17.74
N HIS A 53 2.92 -4.72 -18.45
CA HIS A 53 3.04 -4.94 -19.90
C HIS A 53 2.92 -3.62 -20.67
N GLY A 54 3.83 -3.40 -21.63
CA GLY A 54 3.90 -2.17 -22.43
C GLY A 54 4.38 -0.93 -21.68
N ARG A 55 4.58 -1.00 -20.35
CA ARG A 55 5.10 0.10 -19.54
C ARG A 55 6.59 -0.07 -19.23
N PHE A 56 7.03 -1.31 -19.08
CA PHE A 56 8.41 -1.67 -18.79
C PHE A 56 8.86 -2.82 -19.68
N ASP A 57 10.01 -2.67 -20.33
CA ASP A 57 10.54 -3.69 -21.22
C ASP A 57 11.26 -4.81 -20.45
N ALA A 58 11.09 -6.05 -20.92
CA ALA A 58 11.87 -7.22 -20.52
C ALA A 58 11.97 -7.48 -18.99
N ILE A 59 10.84 -7.41 -18.28
CA ILE A 59 10.76 -7.81 -16.86
C ILE A 59 10.29 -9.26 -16.72
N GLN A 60 11.09 -10.08 -16.05
CA GLN A 60 10.68 -11.43 -15.66
C GLN A 60 9.87 -11.37 -14.37
N VAL A 61 8.62 -11.83 -14.36
CA VAL A 61 7.80 -11.91 -13.15
C VAL A 61 7.66 -13.36 -12.72
N VAL A 62 7.99 -13.65 -11.46
CA VAL A 62 8.01 -15.00 -10.89
C VAL A 62 7.25 -15.06 -9.56
N PRO A 63 6.80 -16.26 -9.15
CA PRO A 63 6.08 -16.42 -7.89
C PRO A 63 6.92 -16.08 -6.65
N ALA A 64 6.39 -15.22 -5.77
CA ALA A 64 7.05 -14.78 -4.54
C ALA A 64 6.97 -15.78 -3.38
N ARG A 65 5.98 -16.66 -3.38
CA ARG A 65 5.77 -17.66 -2.33
C ARG A 65 5.12 -18.93 -2.88
N PRO A 66 5.23 -20.08 -2.20
CA PRO A 66 4.57 -21.31 -2.65
C PRO A 66 3.04 -21.18 -2.70
N GLY A 67 2.42 -21.89 -3.65
CA GLY A 67 0.96 -22.00 -3.77
C GLY A 67 0.26 -20.78 -4.37
N THR A 68 0.99 -19.94 -5.10
CA THR A 68 0.52 -18.72 -5.79
C THR A 68 -0.16 -18.98 -7.13
N VAL A 69 -0.20 -20.23 -7.61
CA VAL A 69 -0.99 -20.59 -8.80
C VAL A 69 -2.46 -20.73 -8.37
N HIS A 70 -3.29 -19.77 -8.83
CA HIS A 70 -4.76 -19.73 -8.72
C HIS A 70 -5.35 -19.60 -7.30
N SER A 71 -5.40 -18.37 -6.77
CA SER A 71 -6.21 -18.08 -5.57
C SER A 71 -7.22 -16.93 -5.69
N ALA A 72 -7.49 -16.45 -6.91
CA ALA A 72 -8.55 -15.45 -7.16
C ALA A 72 -9.84 -16.02 -7.80
N ALA A 73 -9.79 -17.15 -8.52
CA ALA A 73 -10.95 -17.64 -9.29
C ALA A 73 -11.72 -18.85 -8.68
N ILE A 74 -11.23 -19.47 -7.60
CA ILE A 74 -11.88 -20.66 -7.01
C ILE A 74 -12.13 -20.44 -5.52
N ARG A 75 -13.05 -19.53 -5.19
CA ARG A 75 -13.79 -19.58 -3.90
C ARG A 75 -15.28 -19.27 -4.04
N VAL A 76 -15.77 -19.19 -5.27
CA VAL A 76 -17.20 -19.11 -5.60
C VAL A 76 -17.53 -20.28 -6.53
N SER A 77 -17.54 -21.49 -5.98
CA SER A 77 -18.38 -22.63 -6.40
C SER A 77 -17.80 -23.91 -5.83
N ARG A 78 -18.57 -24.52 -4.93
CA ARG A 78 -18.76 -25.95 -4.69
C ARG A 78 -19.30 -26.10 -3.27
N GLY A 79 -20.63 -26.02 -3.19
CA GLY A 79 -21.36 -26.74 -2.17
C GLY A 79 -21.04 -28.22 -2.34
N GLY A 80 -20.33 -28.79 -1.38
CA GLY A 80 -19.98 -30.19 -1.32
C GLY A 80 -19.80 -30.54 0.14
N ALA A 81 -20.52 -31.56 0.60
CA ALA A 81 -20.59 -31.99 1.99
C ALA A 81 -19.17 -32.15 2.61
N LYS A 82 -18.98 -31.53 3.79
CA LYS A 82 -17.72 -31.64 4.54
C LYS A 82 -17.66 -33.01 5.23
N PRO A 83 -16.59 -33.81 5.06
CA PRO A 83 -16.37 -34.99 5.89
C PRO A 83 -16.00 -34.55 7.32
N ASN A 84 -16.49 -35.31 8.30
CA ASN A 84 -16.46 -35.04 9.73
C ASN A 84 -15.02 -34.91 10.30
N PRO A 85 -14.56 -33.73 10.81
CA PRO A 85 -13.18 -33.55 11.23
C PRO A 85 -13.06 -33.24 12.74
N SER A 86 -13.37 -34.20 13.61
CA SER A 86 -13.29 -33.96 15.08
C SER A 86 -11.87 -34.16 15.65
N ARG A 87 -11.08 -35.11 15.13
CA ARG A 87 -9.72 -35.41 15.64
C ARG A 87 -8.58 -34.62 14.98
N ALA A 88 -8.61 -34.45 13.66
CA ALA A 88 -7.57 -33.71 12.92
C ALA A 88 -7.55 -32.19 13.21
N ARG A 89 -8.67 -31.63 13.69
CA ARG A 89 -8.79 -30.20 14.03
C ARG A 89 -8.11 -29.85 15.35
N LYS A 90 -8.16 -30.75 16.34
CA LYS A 90 -7.53 -30.58 17.66
C LYS A 90 -6.00 -30.64 17.59
N LEU A 91 -5.47 -31.56 16.79
CA LEU A 91 -4.02 -31.67 16.55
C LEU A 91 -3.48 -30.47 15.75
N ARG A 92 -4.26 -29.98 14.77
CA ARG A 92 -3.92 -28.75 14.02
C ARG A 92 -3.98 -27.49 14.88
N SER A 93 -4.90 -27.38 15.83
CA SER A 93 -4.96 -26.23 16.75
C SER A 93 -3.83 -26.25 17.80
N GLN A 94 -3.37 -27.44 18.20
CA GLN A 94 -2.22 -27.58 19.10
C GLN A 94 -0.88 -27.36 18.39
N LEU A 95 -0.71 -27.75 17.13
CA LEU A 95 0.50 -27.43 16.35
C LEU A 95 0.54 -25.97 15.87
N ALA A 96 -0.63 -25.31 15.80
CA ALA A 96 -0.74 -23.87 15.55
C ALA A 96 -0.22 -23.00 16.71
N SER A 97 0.09 -23.59 17.87
CA SER A 97 0.67 -22.87 19.02
C SER A 97 2.19 -22.73 18.96
N LEU A 98 2.87 -23.40 18.02
CA LEU A 98 4.32 -23.36 17.83
C LEU A 98 4.64 -22.78 16.44
N PRO A 99 4.76 -21.45 16.30
CA PRO A 99 4.86 -20.80 14.99
C PRO A 99 6.12 -21.18 14.20
N TRP A 100 7.18 -21.60 14.89
CA TRP A 100 8.41 -22.11 14.28
C TRP A 100 8.23 -23.49 13.63
N LEU A 101 7.31 -24.32 14.13
CA LEU A 101 7.04 -25.62 13.52
C LEU A 101 6.35 -25.44 12.16
N TYR A 102 5.44 -24.46 12.06
CA TYR A 102 4.85 -24.06 10.79
C TYR A 102 5.93 -23.67 9.77
N ASP A 103 6.97 -22.98 10.20
CA ASP A 103 8.07 -22.56 9.34
C ASP A 103 8.89 -23.73 8.80
N VAL A 104 9.25 -24.67 9.69
CA VAL A 104 9.95 -25.89 9.28
C VAL A 104 9.09 -26.66 8.29
N ILE A 105 7.79 -26.82 8.57
CA ILE A 105 6.86 -27.47 7.65
C ILE A 105 6.76 -26.71 6.32
N LEU A 106 6.71 -25.37 6.33
CA LEU A 106 6.67 -24.55 5.12
C LEU A 106 7.92 -24.77 4.26
N VAL A 107 9.11 -24.80 4.87
CA VAL A 107 10.37 -25.02 4.16
C VAL A 107 10.40 -26.44 3.57
N LEU A 108 10.15 -27.47 4.39
CA LEU A 108 10.22 -28.87 3.97
C LEU A 108 9.14 -29.23 2.93
N ARG A 109 7.92 -28.71 3.09
CA ARG A 109 6.82 -28.98 2.15
C ARG A 109 7.07 -28.40 0.77
N TYR A 110 7.77 -27.28 0.69
CA TYR A 110 7.97 -26.54 -0.55
C TYR A 110 9.44 -26.48 -0.98
N LEU A 111 10.23 -27.52 -0.67
CA LEU A 111 11.67 -27.60 -1.03
C LEU A 111 11.94 -27.27 -2.50
N ARG A 112 11.15 -27.78 -3.43
CA ARG A 112 11.29 -27.50 -4.87
C ARG A 112 11.11 -26.01 -5.21
N PHE A 113 10.19 -25.34 -4.52
CA PHE A 113 9.99 -23.89 -4.69
C PHE A 113 11.24 -23.12 -4.22
N TRP A 114 11.76 -23.48 -3.04
CA TRP A 114 12.95 -22.82 -2.48
C TRP A 114 14.21 -23.09 -3.31
N GLN A 115 14.34 -24.29 -3.89
CA GLN A 115 15.40 -24.61 -4.86
C GLN A 115 15.32 -23.73 -6.10
N ARG A 116 14.13 -23.61 -6.71
CA ARG A 116 13.92 -22.73 -7.87
C ARG A 116 14.12 -21.25 -7.54
N LEU A 117 13.70 -20.81 -6.36
CA LEU A 117 13.97 -19.46 -5.88
C LEU A 117 15.48 -19.21 -5.77
N ARG A 118 16.24 -20.18 -5.25
CA ARG A 118 17.70 -20.11 -5.15
C ARG A 118 18.36 -19.97 -6.52
N GLU A 119 17.84 -20.64 -7.55
CA GLU A 119 18.33 -20.51 -8.94
C GLU A 119 18.13 -19.09 -9.46
N TYR A 120 16.92 -18.53 -9.33
CA TYR A 120 16.68 -17.13 -9.71
C TYR A 120 17.59 -16.16 -8.97
N LEU A 121 17.80 -16.38 -7.66
CA LEU A 121 18.67 -15.50 -6.86
C LEU A 121 20.13 -15.58 -7.31
N ARG A 122 20.65 -16.77 -7.65
CA ARG A 122 22.04 -16.94 -8.11
C ARG A 122 22.39 -16.07 -9.32
N ASP A 123 21.41 -15.77 -10.16
CA ASP A 123 21.57 -14.92 -11.33
C ASP A 123 21.43 -13.42 -11.04
N LEU A 124 21.34 -12.99 -9.78
CA LEU A 124 21.19 -11.58 -9.45
C LEU A 124 22.50 -10.96 -8.96
N ASP A 125 22.65 -9.66 -9.21
CA ASP A 125 23.65 -8.79 -8.59
C ASP A 125 23.19 -8.22 -7.25
N LEU A 126 21.88 -8.01 -7.15
CA LEU A 126 21.23 -7.39 -6.01
C LEU A 126 19.77 -7.83 -5.93
N LEU A 127 19.33 -8.23 -4.75
CA LEU A 127 17.94 -8.44 -4.38
C LEU A 127 17.46 -7.24 -3.56
N LEU A 128 16.39 -6.60 -4.03
CA LEU A 128 15.65 -5.60 -3.28
C LEU A 128 14.51 -6.29 -2.53
N ILE A 129 14.48 -6.15 -1.20
CA ILE A 129 13.35 -6.56 -0.36
C ILE A 129 12.66 -5.30 0.08
N GLY A 130 11.58 -4.93 -0.57
CA GLY A 130 11.10 -3.57 -0.36
C GLY A 130 9.93 -3.18 -1.21
N GLY A 131 9.54 -1.93 -1.00
CA GLY A 131 8.24 -1.42 -1.32
C GLY A 131 7.19 -1.90 -0.31
N GLY A 132 6.22 -1.05 0.03
CA GLY A 132 5.07 -1.44 0.85
C GLY A 132 5.41 -1.68 2.33
N GLY A 133 4.43 -2.18 3.10
CA GLY A 133 4.61 -2.49 4.53
C GLY A 133 5.02 -3.95 4.76
N LEU A 134 6.26 -4.31 4.44
CA LEU A 134 6.70 -5.72 4.48
C LEU A 134 7.24 -6.16 5.84
N LEU A 135 7.79 -5.26 6.65
CA LEU A 135 8.35 -5.63 7.96
C LEU A 135 7.28 -5.47 9.05
N VAL A 136 6.21 -6.25 8.92
CA VAL A 136 5.04 -6.29 9.82
C VAL A 136 4.69 -7.73 10.16
N ASP A 137 4.20 -7.98 11.37
CA ASP A 137 3.83 -9.32 11.84
C ASP A 137 2.34 -9.49 12.12
N LEU A 138 1.51 -8.67 11.47
CA LEU A 138 0.05 -8.78 11.46
C LEU A 138 -0.44 -10.15 10.94
N TYR A 139 0.31 -10.76 10.00
CA TYR A 139 0.00 -12.07 9.43
C TYR A 139 1.02 -13.10 9.91
N ALA A 140 0.62 -14.06 10.76
CA ALA A 140 1.52 -15.01 11.41
C ALA A 140 2.47 -15.81 10.49
N ARG A 141 2.14 -15.92 9.20
CA ARG A 141 2.90 -16.66 8.18
C ARG A 141 3.84 -15.78 7.35
N TRP A 142 3.71 -14.46 7.43
CA TRP A 142 4.47 -13.52 6.62
C TRP A 142 5.92 -13.29 7.11
N PRO A 143 6.20 -13.19 8.43
CA PRO A 143 7.53 -12.78 8.90
C PRO A 143 8.71 -13.64 8.44
N ILE A 144 8.48 -14.91 8.09
CA ILE A 144 9.54 -15.80 7.61
C ILE A 144 10.06 -15.44 6.21
N TYR A 145 9.26 -14.79 5.35
CA TYR A 145 9.69 -14.55 3.97
C TYR A 145 10.90 -13.61 3.85
N PRO A 146 10.93 -12.42 4.50
CA PRO A 146 12.13 -11.58 4.47
C PRO A 146 13.39 -12.29 4.98
N LEU A 147 13.26 -13.16 5.99
CA LEU A 147 14.33 -14.02 6.48
C LEU A 147 14.81 -14.99 5.39
N LEU A 148 13.91 -15.79 4.81
CA LEU A 148 14.27 -16.81 3.82
C LEU A 148 14.87 -16.21 2.55
N TYR A 149 14.30 -15.10 2.05
CA TYR A 149 14.85 -14.38 0.89
C TYR A 149 16.27 -13.87 1.17
N THR A 150 16.48 -13.25 2.34
CA THR A 150 17.81 -12.76 2.71
C THR A 150 18.81 -13.91 2.88
N TRP A 151 18.38 -15.02 3.50
CA TRP A 151 19.22 -16.19 3.71
C TRP A 151 19.62 -16.86 2.38
N LEU A 152 18.66 -17.09 1.47
CA LEU A 152 18.93 -17.69 0.17
C LEU A 152 19.79 -16.79 -0.73
N ALA A 153 19.55 -15.47 -0.69
CA ALA A 153 20.35 -14.51 -1.44
C ALA A 153 21.82 -14.57 -0.98
N ARG A 154 22.06 -14.61 0.33
CA ARG A 154 23.42 -14.78 0.88
C ARG A 154 24.06 -16.11 0.50
N ALA A 155 23.29 -17.20 0.54
CA ALA A 155 23.76 -18.53 0.13
C ALA A 155 24.07 -18.65 -1.38
N THR A 156 23.84 -17.58 -2.14
CA THR A 156 24.15 -17.47 -3.58
C THR A 156 25.05 -16.27 -3.89
N ASN A 157 25.64 -15.62 -2.87
CA ASN A 157 26.45 -14.40 -2.98
C ASN A 157 25.71 -13.22 -3.64
N THR A 158 24.38 -13.22 -3.55
CA THR A 158 23.51 -12.13 -3.98
C THR A 158 23.42 -11.09 -2.88
N ARG A 159 23.74 -9.83 -3.21
CA ARG A 159 23.58 -8.70 -2.27
C ARG A 159 22.10 -8.48 -1.98
N VAL A 160 21.78 -8.00 -0.80
CA VAL A 160 20.41 -7.70 -0.35
C VAL A 160 20.34 -6.25 0.10
N MET A 161 19.34 -5.51 -0.37
CA MET A 161 19.01 -4.18 0.13
C MET A 161 17.52 -4.11 0.48
N PHE A 162 17.20 -3.54 1.63
CA PHE A 162 15.83 -3.17 1.92
C PHE A 162 15.50 -1.82 1.28
N TYR A 163 14.49 -1.79 0.41
CA TYR A 163 14.21 -0.63 -0.45
C TYR A 163 12.90 0.06 -0.06
N ALA A 164 12.96 1.30 0.42
CA ALA A 164 11.81 2.11 0.86
C ALA A 164 10.74 1.29 1.61
N VAL A 165 11.17 0.44 2.53
CA VAL A 165 10.29 -0.52 3.19
C VAL A 165 9.57 0.13 4.38
N GLY A 166 8.29 -0.17 4.54
CA GLY A 166 7.53 0.15 5.74
C GLY A 166 7.88 -0.83 6.86
N VAL A 167 8.16 -0.29 8.05
CA VAL A 167 8.53 -1.07 9.23
C VAL A 167 7.50 -0.86 10.32
N GLY A 168 6.88 -1.96 10.74
CA GLY A 168 5.97 -2.00 11.86
C GLY A 168 4.49 -1.73 11.54
N PRO A 169 3.63 -1.99 12.53
CA PRO A 169 3.97 -2.42 13.88
C PRO A 169 4.51 -3.87 13.95
N ILE A 170 5.42 -4.13 14.90
CA ILE A 170 6.03 -5.45 15.17
C ILE A 170 5.73 -5.84 16.62
N HIS A 171 4.84 -6.81 16.82
CA HIS A 171 4.36 -7.20 18.15
C HIS A 171 4.96 -8.51 18.66
N THR A 172 5.41 -9.39 17.77
CA THR A 172 5.84 -10.76 18.10
C THR A 172 7.35 -10.87 18.20
N THR A 173 7.84 -11.64 19.17
CA THR A 173 9.27 -11.93 19.33
C THR A 173 9.85 -12.64 18.12
N ARG A 174 9.09 -13.55 17.51
CA ARG A 174 9.48 -14.28 16.28
C ARG A 174 9.65 -13.33 15.09
N GLY A 175 8.65 -12.47 14.84
CA GLY A 175 8.73 -11.49 13.76
C GLY A 175 9.89 -10.52 13.95
N ARG A 176 10.05 -10.00 15.18
CA ARG A 176 11.19 -9.17 15.56
C ARG A 176 12.54 -9.84 15.26
N TRP A 177 12.70 -11.10 15.67
CA TRP A 177 13.95 -11.84 15.43
C TRP A 177 14.21 -12.04 13.94
N TYR A 178 13.21 -12.45 13.15
CA TYR A 178 13.35 -12.62 11.69
C TYR A 178 13.71 -11.33 10.97
N PHE A 179 12.99 -10.25 11.27
CA PHE A 179 13.24 -8.97 10.62
C PHE A 179 14.60 -8.39 11.02
N ARG A 180 14.97 -8.49 12.30
CA ARG A 180 16.29 -8.04 12.79
C ARG A 180 17.40 -8.81 12.09
N TRP A 181 17.31 -10.14 12.04
CA TRP A 181 18.31 -10.97 11.35
C TRP A 181 18.40 -10.57 9.87
N ALA A 182 17.27 -10.47 9.17
CA ALA A 182 17.25 -10.16 7.75
C ALA A 182 17.89 -8.79 7.45
N VAL A 183 17.52 -7.74 8.20
CA VAL A 183 18.08 -6.40 7.97
C VAL A 183 19.57 -6.35 8.35
N GLN A 184 19.99 -7.00 9.44
CA GLN A 184 21.41 -7.06 9.83
C GLN A 184 22.30 -7.71 8.78
N HIS A 185 21.76 -8.66 8.01
CA HIS A 185 22.48 -9.39 6.98
C HIS A 185 22.34 -8.80 5.56
N SER A 186 21.74 -7.61 5.43
CA SER A 186 21.64 -6.82 4.19
C SER A 186 22.74 -5.75 4.07
N GLN A 187 23.05 -5.25 2.88
CA GLN A 187 24.03 -4.16 2.69
C GLN A 187 23.49 -2.80 3.17
N GLY A 188 22.17 -2.59 3.18
CA GLY A 188 21.56 -1.35 3.62
C GLY A 188 20.04 -1.43 3.63
N ILE A 189 19.43 -0.48 4.34
CA ILE A 189 17.98 -0.32 4.45
C ILE A 189 17.60 1.14 4.24
N THR A 190 16.65 1.33 3.32
CA THR A 190 15.90 2.57 3.18
C THR A 190 14.47 2.34 3.61
N VAL A 191 13.91 3.29 4.36
CA VAL A 191 12.53 3.26 4.85
C VAL A 191 11.75 4.43 4.28
N ARG A 192 10.45 4.26 4.07
CA ARG A 192 9.64 5.24 3.32
C ARG A 192 9.04 6.37 4.15
N ASP A 193 9.04 6.24 5.47
CA ASP A 193 8.38 7.17 6.39
C ASP A 193 9.11 7.22 7.74
N ARG A 194 8.85 8.29 8.51
CA ARG A 194 9.48 8.56 9.81
C ARG A 194 9.20 7.47 10.83
N TYR A 195 7.96 7.01 10.91
CA TYR A 195 7.55 5.92 11.81
C TYR A 195 8.38 4.65 11.55
N SER A 196 8.54 4.28 10.28
CA SER A 196 9.35 3.13 9.87
C SER A 196 10.84 3.30 10.19
N TYR A 197 11.36 4.53 10.12
CA TYR A 197 12.73 4.84 10.53
C TYR A 197 12.96 4.62 12.02
N GLU A 198 12.03 5.07 12.84
CA GLU A 198 12.11 4.90 14.30
C GLU A 198 12.00 3.43 14.68
N GLN A 199 11.07 2.68 14.06
CA GLN A 199 10.93 1.24 14.28
C GLN A 199 12.17 0.45 13.83
N ALA A 200 12.76 0.78 12.67
CA ALA A 200 14.00 0.16 12.20
C ALA A 200 15.18 0.43 13.16
N ARG A 201 15.27 1.65 13.71
CA ARG A 201 16.32 2.02 14.66
C ARG A 201 16.12 1.37 16.02
N GLN A 202 14.93 1.46 16.60
CA GLN A 202 14.65 1.06 17.98
C GLN A 202 14.41 -0.45 18.12
N ILE A 203 13.64 -1.05 17.21
CA ILE A 203 13.25 -2.47 17.30
C ILE A 203 14.25 -3.37 16.56
N LEU A 204 14.63 -2.99 15.33
CA LEU A 204 15.54 -3.81 14.52
C LEU A 204 17.02 -3.53 14.82
N GLY A 205 17.33 -2.41 15.50
CA GLY A 205 18.67 -2.04 15.95
C GLY A 205 19.66 -1.83 14.81
N ILE A 206 19.22 -1.12 13.77
CA ILE A 206 20.04 -0.72 12.62
C ILE A 206 20.24 0.80 12.67
N ALA A 207 21.46 1.25 12.41
CA ALA A 207 21.85 2.65 12.54
C ALA A 207 22.38 3.21 11.22
N PRO A 208 22.43 4.55 11.05
CA PRO A 208 23.20 5.19 10.00
C PRO A 208 24.67 4.73 10.00
N PRO A 209 25.35 4.69 8.84
CA PRO A 209 24.87 5.09 7.51
C PRO A 209 24.06 4.00 6.76
N ARG A 210 23.86 2.82 7.36
CA ARG A 210 23.09 1.71 6.73
C ARG A 210 21.58 1.93 6.78
N LEU A 211 21.09 2.78 7.68
CA LEU A 211 19.70 3.23 7.75
C LEU A 211 19.54 4.61 7.12
N VAL A 212 18.65 4.74 6.14
CA VAL A 212 18.29 6.02 5.52
C VAL A 212 16.78 6.18 5.44
N GLN A 213 16.26 7.32 5.91
CA GLN A 213 14.89 7.73 5.64
C GLN A 213 14.80 8.29 4.21
N ALA A 214 14.05 7.59 3.36
CA ALA A 214 13.66 8.00 2.03
C ALA A 214 12.18 8.43 2.04
N ALA A 215 11.50 8.31 0.91
CA ALA A 215 10.04 8.45 0.80
C ALA A 215 9.46 7.26 0.03
N ASP A 216 8.13 7.15 -0.01
CA ASP A 216 7.46 6.12 -0.79
C ASP A 216 7.80 6.22 -2.29
N PRO A 217 8.20 5.13 -2.97
CA PRO A 217 8.59 5.18 -4.38
C PRO A 217 7.47 5.67 -5.31
N ALA A 218 6.21 5.57 -4.93
CA ALA A 218 5.10 6.04 -5.75
C ALA A 218 5.15 7.56 -6.02
N PHE A 219 5.85 8.34 -5.20
CA PHE A 219 6.01 9.79 -5.43
C PHE A 219 6.73 10.14 -6.74
N VAL A 220 7.58 9.25 -7.26
CA VAL A 220 8.35 9.51 -8.50
C VAL A 220 7.54 9.32 -9.79
N LEU A 221 6.32 8.81 -9.67
CA LEU A 221 5.39 8.68 -10.77
C LEU A 221 5.03 10.09 -11.31
N LYS A 222 4.93 10.18 -12.63
CA LYS A 222 4.64 11.44 -13.33
C LYS A 222 3.12 11.58 -13.46
N PRO A 223 2.53 12.72 -13.06
CA PRO A 223 1.10 12.94 -13.22
C PRO A 223 0.71 12.96 -14.69
N VAL A 224 -0.53 12.56 -14.98
CA VAL A 224 -1.13 12.78 -16.29
C VAL A 224 -1.69 14.21 -16.31
N ARG A 225 -1.47 14.91 -17.43
CA ARG A 225 -1.99 16.28 -17.57
C ARG A 225 -3.52 16.24 -17.49
N PRO A 226 -4.15 17.13 -16.71
CA PRO A 226 -5.60 17.23 -16.71
C PRO A 226 -6.11 17.59 -18.10
N THR A 227 -7.24 17.02 -18.49
CA THR A 227 -8.08 17.62 -19.53
C THR A 227 -8.48 19.03 -19.07
N PRO A 228 -8.48 20.03 -19.97
CA PRO A 228 -8.85 21.41 -19.63
C PRO A 228 -10.14 21.45 -18.80
N ARG A 229 -10.13 22.22 -17.70
CA ARG A 229 -11.27 22.31 -16.75
C ARG A 229 -12.49 23.02 -17.37
N GLU A 230 -12.29 23.72 -18.48
CA GLU A 230 -13.22 24.69 -19.07
C GLU A 230 -14.56 24.09 -19.56
N GLU A 231 -14.68 22.77 -19.65
CA GLU A 231 -15.93 22.09 -20.08
C GLU A 231 -16.77 21.51 -18.93
N ARG A 232 -16.41 21.75 -17.66
CA ARG A 232 -17.10 21.09 -16.52
C ARG A 232 -18.11 22.00 -15.83
N ASN A 233 -19.36 21.54 -15.76
CA ASN A 233 -20.45 22.26 -15.10
C ASN A 233 -20.45 22.19 -13.56
N ARG A 234 -19.63 21.31 -12.96
CA ARG A 234 -19.58 21.08 -11.51
C ARG A 234 -18.15 20.77 -11.02
N PRO A 235 -17.79 21.19 -9.80
CA PRO A 235 -16.64 20.66 -9.07
C PRO A 235 -16.66 19.13 -8.99
N ARG A 236 -15.50 18.48 -9.05
CA ARG A 236 -15.38 17.02 -8.90
C ARG A 236 -14.55 16.68 -7.68
N ILE A 237 -15.17 16.04 -6.69
CA ILE A 237 -14.52 15.68 -5.42
C ILE A 237 -14.41 14.16 -5.34
N GLY A 238 -13.18 13.65 -5.19
CA GLY A 238 -12.94 12.23 -4.99
C GLY A 238 -13.02 11.86 -3.52
N VAL A 239 -13.70 10.77 -3.19
CA VAL A 239 -13.74 10.24 -1.82
C VAL A 239 -13.30 8.78 -1.86
N SER A 240 -12.13 8.48 -1.28
CA SER A 240 -11.65 7.12 -1.25
C SER A 240 -12.29 6.34 -0.10
N THR A 241 -12.76 5.12 -0.37
CA THR A 241 -13.43 4.30 0.64
C THR A 241 -12.51 3.22 1.21
N VAL A 242 -12.83 2.76 2.43
CA VAL A 242 -12.19 1.61 3.06
C VAL A 242 -13.26 0.70 3.67
N ALA A 243 -13.14 -0.62 3.46
CA ALA A 243 -14.02 -1.61 4.07
C ALA A 243 -13.59 -1.99 5.51
N ILE A 244 -13.28 -0.98 6.32
CA ILE A 244 -12.84 -1.16 7.71
C ILE A 244 -13.94 -1.82 8.53
N TYR A 245 -13.60 -2.80 9.38
CA TYR A 245 -14.55 -3.58 10.19
C TYR A 245 -15.58 -4.43 9.40
N ARG A 246 -15.59 -4.40 8.06
CA ARG A 246 -16.56 -5.12 7.24
C ARG A 246 -16.44 -6.65 7.40
N PRO A 247 -17.50 -7.37 7.81
CA PRO A 247 -17.52 -8.83 7.80
C PRO A 247 -17.70 -9.41 6.38
N PRO A 248 -17.21 -10.64 6.10
CA PRO A 248 -16.25 -11.43 6.87
C PRO A 248 -14.78 -11.12 6.50
N THR A 249 -14.53 -10.01 5.81
CA THR A 249 -13.28 -9.79 5.06
C THR A 249 -12.23 -9.03 5.86
N TRP A 250 -12.65 -8.25 6.87
CA TRP A 250 -11.72 -7.58 7.78
C TRP A 250 -11.26 -8.51 8.92
N PRO A 251 -9.96 -8.53 9.31
CA PRO A 251 -9.46 -9.44 10.35
C PRO A 251 -10.11 -9.25 11.73
N LYS A 252 -10.46 -8.02 12.07
CA LYS A 252 -11.20 -7.64 13.28
C LYS A 252 -12.59 -7.13 12.87
N ALA A 253 -13.40 -7.98 12.26
CA ALA A 253 -14.72 -7.57 11.78
C ALA A 253 -15.63 -7.16 12.94
N ASP A 254 -16.37 -6.08 12.75
CA ASP A 254 -17.35 -5.53 13.70
C ASP A 254 -18.51 -4.90 12.90
N PRO A 255 -19.64 -5.60 12.78
CA PRO A 255 -20.77 -5.13 11.99
C PRO A 255 -21.35 -3.79 12.48
N VAL A 256 -21.33 -3.53 13.79
CA VAL A 256 -21.91 -2.31 14.37
C VAL A 256 -21.05 -1.12 13.98
N ARG A 257 -19.73 -1.22 14.19
CA ARG A 257 -18.78 -0.18 13.80
C ARG A 257 -18.75 0.06 12.30
N TYR A 258 -18.87 -1.00 11.50
CA TYR A 258 -18.98 -0.87 10.05
C TYR A 258 -20.23 -0.08 9.66
N GLN A 259 -21.39 -0.41 10.24
CA GLN A 259 -22.63 0.30 9.95
C GLN A 259 -22.57 1.79 10.36
N THR A 260 -21.97 2.08 11.52
CA THR A 260 -21.71 3.46 11.96
C THR A 260 -20.83 4.21 10.96
N TYR A 261 -19.75 3.58 10.49
CA TYR A 261 -18.87 4.13 9.46
C TYR A 261 -19.63 4.44 8.16
N ILE A 262 -20.44 3.51 7.65
CA ILE A 262 -21.22 3.70 6.43
C ILE A 262 -22.20 4.88 6.58
N GLN A 263 -22.92 4.95 7.71
CA GLN A 263 -23.86 6.05 7.98
C GLN A 263 -23.14 7.40 8.07
N ARG A 264 -22.07 7.50 8.85
CA ARG A 264 -21.34 8.76 9.04
C ARG A 264 -20.65 9.22 7.75
N MET A 265 -20.05 8.31 6.98
CA MET A 265 -19.49 8.63 5.67
C MET A 265 -20.56 9.04 4.66
N ALA A 266 -21.73 8.39 4.66
CA ALA A 266 -22.83 8.74 3.78
C ALA A 266 -23.37 10.15 4.05
N THR A 267 -23.55 10.51 5.33
CA THR A 267 -23.91 11.88 5.74
C THR A 267 -22.86 12.89 5.29
N LEU A 268 -21.58 12.62 5.56
CA LEU A 268 -20.47 13.51 5.18
C LEU A 268 -20.41 13.73 3.66
N VAL A 269 -20.51 12.65 2.87
CA VAL A 269 -20.52 12.69 1.41
C VAL A 269 -21.69 13.50 0.88
N ALA A 270 -22.90 13.28 1.43
CA ALA A 270 -24.08 14.03 1.03
C ALA A 270 -23.97 15.52 1.38
N GLN A 271 -23.44 15.86 2.56
CA GLN A 271 -23.19 17.25 2.97
C GLN A 271 -22.18 17.94 2.04
N ILE A 272 -21.10 17.26 1.65
CA ILE A 272 -20.12 17.78 0.68
C ILE A 272 -20.78 18.00 -0.69
N ALA A 273 -21.51 17.01 -1.22
CA ALA A 273 -22.21 17.14 -2.49
C ALA A 273 -23.19 18.33 -2.49
N ASN A 274 -23.99 18.43 -1.42
CA ASN A 274 -25.02 19.45 -1.27
C ASN A 274 -24.46 20.87 -1.14
N ARG A 275 -23.45 21.04 -0.28
CA ARG A 275 -22.87 22.37 0.03
C ARG A 275 -22.11 22.97 -1.15
N TYR A 276 -21.39 22.13 -1.90
CA TYR A 276 -20.55 22.58 -3.02
C TYR A 276 -21.19 22.36 -4.39
N GLN A 277 -22.42 21.84 -4.44
CA GLN A 277 -23.10 21.40 -5.67
C GLN A 277 -22.22 20.49 -6.54
N ALA A 278 -21.34 19.73 -5.89
CA ALA A 278 -20.26 18.98 -6.51
C ALA A 278 -20.75 17.64 -7.07
N HIS A 279 -20.00 17.14 -8.04
CA HIS A 279 -20.01 15.73 -8.42
C HIS A 279 -19.04 14.98 -7.52
N VAL A 280 -19.57 14.25 -6.54
CA VAL A 280 -18.76 13.40 -5.67
C VAL A 280 -18.57 12.03 -6.32
N ILE A 281 -17.32 11.56 -6.35
CA ILE A 281 -16.95 10.29 -6.95
C ILE A 281 -16.31 9.42 -5.86
N LEU A 282 -17.03 8.39 -5.44
CA LEU A 282 -16.48 7.37 -4.56
C LEU A 282 -15.52 6.49 -5.36
N PHE A 283 -14.34 6.23 -4.82
CA PHE A 283 -13.37 5.36 -5.48
C PHE A 283 -12.58 4.52 -4.47
N SER A 284 -11.82 3.55 -4.96
CA SER A 284 -11.05 2.67 -4.11
C SER A 284 -9.69 2.36 -4.74
N THR A 285 -8.69 2.14 -3.88
CA THR A 285 -7.35 1.67 -4.30
C THR A 285 -7.08 0.22 -3.88
N ASN A 286 -8.08 -0.47 -3.32
CA ASN A 286 -7.99 -1.87 -2.92
C ASN A 286 -9.31 -2.59 -3.24
N CYS A 287 -9.28 -3.49 -4.23
CA CYS A 287 -10.47 -4.16 -4.75
C CYS A 287 -10.47 -5.67 -4.42
N PRO A 288 -11.66 -6.30 -4.34
CA PRO A 288 -12.99 -5.69 -4.47
C PRO A 288 -13.54 -5.11 -3.16
N GLN A 289 -12.83 -5.29 -2.04
CA GLN A 289 -13.41 -5.04 -0.71
C GLN A 289 -13.83 -3.59 -0.48
N ASP A 290 -12.97 -2.62 -0.80
CA ASP A 290 -13.29 -1.21 -0.57
C ASP A 290 -14.36 -0.69 -1.54
N LEU A 291 -14.53 -1.33 -2.70
CA LEU A 291 -15.59 -1.02 -3.66
C LEU A 291 -16.97 -1.38 -3.09
N LEU A 292 -17.08 -2.49 -2.36
CA LEU A 292 -18.31 -2.85 -1.65
C LEU A 292 -18.68 -1.80 -0.59
N ALA A 293 -17.68 -1.22 0.08
CA ALA A 293 -17.92 -0.12 1.01
C ALA A 293 -18.37 1.16 0.28
N ALA A 294 -17.90 1.41 -0.95
CA ALA A 294 -18.39 2.52 -1.77
C ALA A 294 -19.85 2.31 -2.18
N GLU A 295 -20.25 1.10 -2.55
CA GLU A 295 -21.64 0.75 -2.85
C GLU A 295 -22.55 0.95 -1.63
N ASP A 296 -22.11 0.49 -0.45
CA ASP A 296 -22.83 0.68 0.80
C ASP A 296 -23.00 2.18 1.14
N ILE A 297 -21.92 2.97 1.04
CA ILE A 297 -21.97 4.44 1.26
C ILE A 297 -22.90 5.11 0.23
N GLN A 298 -22.78 4.78 -1.06
CA GLN A 298 -23.62 5.40 -2.10
C GLN A 298 -25.11 5.12 -1.84
N ARG A 299 -25.45 3.87 -1.51
CA ARG A 299 -26.82 3.46 -1.22
C ARG A 299 -27.41 4.22 -0.03
N THR A 300 -26.62 4.41 1.04
CA THR A 300 -27.06 5.16 2.23
C THR A 300 -27.10 6.68 1.99
N ALA A 301 -26.21 7.21 1.15
CA ALA A 301 -26.11 8.65 0.88
C ALA A 301 -27.16 9.16 -0.12
N ARG A 302 -27.59 8.35 -1.10
CA ARG A 302 -28.56 8.73 -2.14
C ARG A 302 -29.81 9.46 -1.62
N PRO A 303 -30.53 8.99 -0.59
CA PRO A 303 -31.72 9.69 -0.09
C PRO A 303 -31.41 11.04 0.59
N LEU A 304 -30.15 11.32 0.92
CA LEU A 304 -29.69 12.56 1.56
C LEU A 304 -29.25 13.63 0.54
N LEU A 305 -29.17 13.29 -0.75
CA LEU A 305 -28.74 14.20 -1.80
C LEU A 305 -29.88 15.15 -2.19
N GLN A 306 -29.58 16.44 -2.13
CA GLN A 306 -30.48 17.54 -2.51
C GLN A 306 -29.87 18.39 -3.63
N ARG A 307 -28.55 18.60 -3.61
CA ARG A 307 -27.78 19.39 -4.58
C ARG A 307 -26.51 18.61 -4.93
N GLY A 308 -26.13 18.54 -6.20
CA GLY A 308 -24.96 17.77 -6.65
C GLY A 308 -25.29 16.32 -7.01
N THR A 309 -24.26 15.52 -7.26
CA THR A 309 -24.38 14.13 -7.75
C THR A 309 -23.37 13.21 -7.07
N LEU A 310 -23.66 11.91 -7.04
CA LEU A 310 -22.81 10.90 -6.39
C LEU A 310 -22.68 9.64 -7.24
N ASP A 311 -21.47 9.37 -7.73
CA ASP A 311 -21.15 8.18 -8.51
C ASP A 311 -20.03 7.35 -7.88
N ILE A 312 -19.87 6.12 -8.36
CA ILE A 312 -18.76 5.24 -8.01
C ILE A 312 -17.87 5.09 -9.25
N PHE A 313 -16.56 5.28 -9.07
CA PHE A 313 -15.60 4.95 -10.12
C PHE A 313 -15.49 3.42 -10.23
N PRO A 314 -15.78 2.81 -11.40
CA PRO A 314 -16.17 1.39 -11.50
C PRO A 314 -14.99 0.41 -11.43
N THR A 315 -13.79 0.87 -11.13
CA THR A 315 -12.58 0.05 -11.18
C THR A 315 -11.49 0.58 -10.27
N CYS A 316 -10.71 -0.34 -9.71
CA CYS A 316 -9.49 0.01 -9.02
C CYS A 316 -8.27 0.04 -9.96
N ASN A 317 -8.35 -0.31 -11.24
CA ASN A 317 -7.14 -0.43 -12.07
C ASN A 317 -6.27 0.84 -12.03
N LEU A 318 -4.98 0.68 -11.68
CA LEU A 318 -4.07 1.80 -11.45
C LEU A 318 -4.00 2.75 -12.64
N ASP A 319 -3.83 2.27 -13.87
CA ASP A 319 -3.81 3.13 -15.06
C ASP A 319 -5.10 3.95 -15.20
N LYS A 320 -6.27 3.33 -15.00
CA LYS A 320 -7.56 4.05 -15.07
C LYS A 320 -7.72 5.07 -13.95
N LEU A 321 -7.30 4.76 -12.72
CA LEU A 321 -7.27 5.74 -11.63
C LEU A 321 -6.37 6.92 -12.02
N PHE A 322 -5.18 6.63 -12.56
CA PHE A 322 -4.15 7.61 -12.90
C PHE A 322 -4.51 8.49 -14.11
N THR A 323 -5.20 7.93 -15.11
CA THR A 323 -5.48 8.61 -16.39
C THR A 323 -6.88 9.20 -16.46
N ALA A 324 -7.88 8.54 -15.87
CA ALA A 324 -9.28 8.92 -16.01
C ALA A 324 -9.87 9.54 -14.73
N LEU A 325 -9.43 9.13 -13.54
CA LEU A 325 -9.98 9.65 -12.28
C LEU A 325 -9.21 10.89 -11.80
N TYR A 326 -7.97 10.73 -11.31
CA TYR A 326 -7.26 11.82 -10.63
C TYR A 326 -7.11 13.11 -11.44
N PRO A 327 -6.76 13.09 -12.75
CA PRO A 327 -6.64 14.33 -13.54
C PRO A 327 -7.95 15.13 -13.62
N ASN A 328 -9.07 14.51 -13.26
CA ASN A 328 -10.39 15.10 -13.27
C ASN A 328 -10.92 15.49 -11.89
N LEU A 329 -10.14 15.39 -10.82
CA LEU A 329 -10.56 15.76 -9.48
C LEU A 329 -9.99 17.13 -9.06
N ASP A 330 -10.77 17.85 -8.26
CA ASP A 330 -10.40 19.16 -7.71
C ASP A 330 -9.98 19.06 -6.24
N LEU A 331 -10.47 18.06 -5.52
CA LEU A 331 -10.13 17.76 -4.13
C LEU A 331 -10.29 16.25 -3.88
N VAL A 332 -9.47 15.68 -3.00
CA VAL A 332 -9.60 14.28 -2.57
C VAL A 332 -9.75 14.16 -1.05
N LEU A 333 -10.83 13.54 -0.59
CA LEU A 333 -10.96 13.04 0.77
C LEU A 333 -10.48 11.58 0.81
N GLY A 334 -9.27 11.34 1.30
CA GLY A 334 -8.61 10.04 1.23
C GLY A 334 -8.51 9.32 2.58
N THR A 335 -8.83 8.03 2.61
CA THR A 335 -8.71 7.14 3.77
C THR A 335 -7.49 6.22 3.64
N ARG A 336 -7.17 5.77 2.42
CA ARG A 336 -6.01 4.92 2.10
C ARG A 336 -4.78 5.78 1.79
N LEU A 337 -3.62 5.42 2.32
CA LEU A 337 -2.35 6.12 2.03
C LEU A 337 -2.12 6.35 0.52
N HIS A 338 -2.31 5.31 -0.32
CA HIS A 338 -2.08 5.45 -1.76
C HIS A 338 -3.18 6.23 -2.48
N SER A 339 -4.38 6.34 -1.91
CA SER A 339 -5.37 7.29 -2.46
C SER A 339 -4.87 8.73 -2.33
N LEU A 340 -4.18 9.03 -1.22
CA LEU A 340 -3.61 10.35 -0.94
C LEU A 340 -2.35 10.58 -1.77
N ILE A 341 -1.39 9.64 -1.79
CA ILE A 341 -0.17 9.77 -2.59
C ILE A 341 -0.50 9.99 -4.07
N LEU A 342 -1.45 9.23 -4.63
CA LEU A 342 -1.85 9.37 -6.03
C LEU A 342 -2.56 10.71 -6.31
N ALA A 343 -3.28 11.28 -5.35
CA ALA A 343 -3.82 12.64 -5.45
C ALA A 343 -2.71 13.70 -5.40
N LEU A 344 -1.79 13.57 -4.44
CA LEU A 344 -0.68 14.50 -4.22
C LEU A 344 0.26 14.58 -5.43
N ILE A 345 0.60 13.45 -6.07
CA ILE A 345 1.46 13.48 -7.28
C ILE A 345 0.79 14.17 -8.47
N HIS A 346 -0.56 14.21 -8.52
CA HIS A 346 -1.36 15.02 -9.46
C HIS A 346 -1.55 16.46 -8.99
N HIS A 347 -0.94 16.83 -7.86
CA HIS A 347 -1.02 18.14 -7.24
C HIS A 347 -2.44 18.53 -6.81
N ILE A 348 -3.26 17.54 -6.46
CA ILE A 348 -4.64 17.74 -5.99
C ILE A 348 -4.60 17.94 -4.47
N PRO A 349 -5.26 18.98 -3.94
CA PRO A 349 -5.45 19.17 -2.51
C PRO A 349 -6.17 17.97 -1.88
N ILE A 350 -5.75 17.62 -0.67
CA ILE A 350 -6.30 16.46 0.05
C ILE A 350 -6.93 16.88 1.37
N VAL A 351 -7.86 16.07 1.86
CA VAL A 351 -8.20 15.96 3.28
C VAL A 351 -8.02 14.48 3.64
N ALA A 352 -7.28 14.19 4.71
CA ALA A 352 -6.88 12.83 5.04
C ALA A 352 -7.67 12.30 6.24
N LEU A 353 -8.19 11.07 6.11
CA LEU A 353 -8.89 10.33 7.16
C LEU A 353 -8.06 9.10 7.55
N ALA A 354 -7.26 9.24 8.59
CA ALA A 354 -6.27 8.27 9.02
C ALA A 354 -6.87 7.15 9.88
N TYR A 355 -7.00 5.96 9.32
CA TYR A 355 -7.27 4.74 10.10
C TYR A 355 -6.00 3.96 10.44
N GLN A 356 -4.85 4.40 9.94
CA GLN A 356 -3.53 3.82 10.19
C GLN A 356 -2.51 4.95 10.39
N GLU A 357 -1.56 4.73 11.30
CA GLU A 357 -0.47 5.67 11.64
C GLU A 357 0.27 6.23 10.42
N LYS A 358 0.43 5.42 9.37
CA LYS A 358 1.10 5.85 8.13
C LYS A 358 0.43 7.04 7.42
N VAL A 359 -0.87 7.23 7.61
CA VAL A 359 -1.59 8.38 7.05
C VAL A 359 -1.34 9.62 7.91
N MET A 360 -1.26 9.47 9.23
CA MET A 360 -0.84 10.56 10.14
C MET A 360 0.60 10.99 9.83
N ALA A 361 1.51 10.03 9.68
CA ALA A 361 2.91 10.29 9.32
C ALA A 361 3.05 11.04 7.97
N LEU A 362 2.22 10.70 6.97
CA LEU A 362 2.19 11.45 5.70
C LEU A 362 1.76 12.91 5.92
N GLY A 363 0.74 13.14 6.74
CA GLY A 363 0.30 14.49 7.11
C GLY A 363 1.42 15.29 7.79
N GLU A 364 2.17 14.68 8.70
CA GLU A 364 3.31 15.31 9.35
C GLU A 364 4.46 15.63 8.38
N GLU A 365 4.85 14.67 7.54
CA GLU A 365 5.95 14.82 6.58
C GLU A 365 5.69 15.90 5.52
N LEU A 366 4.42 16.14 5.20
CA LEU A 366 3.99 17.16 4.24
C LEU A 366 3.58 18.48 4.89
N GLU A 367 3.62 18.59 6.22
CA GLU A 367 3.13 19.73 6.99
C GLU A 367 1.65 20.02 6.67
N LEU A 368 0.81 18.98 6.71
CA LEU A 368 -0.63 18.98 6.44
C LEU A 368 -1.43 18.39 7.62
N GLN A 369 -0.92 18.50 8.84
CA GLN A 369 -1.55 17.92 10.04
C GLN A 369 -2.93 18.54 10.31
N GLU A 370 -3.13 19.80 9.92
CA GLU A 370 -4.38 20.54 10.14
C GLU A 370 -5.56 20.04 9.28
N ILE A 371 -5.26 19.23 8.25
CA ILE A 371 -6.25 18.59 7.37
C ILE A 371 -6.20 17.06 7.43
N THR A 372 -5.55 16.52 8.46
CA THR A 372 -5.38 15.08 8.68
C THR A 372 -6.08 14.66 9.97
N PHE A 373 -7.16 13.90 9.86
CA PHE A 373 -8.04 13.53 10.96
C PHE A 373 -8.00 12.03 11.24
N PRO A 374 -8.07 11.58 12.50
CA PRO A 374 -8.26 10.16 12.79
C PRO A 374 -9.62 9.67 12.25
N LEU A 375 -9.66 8.46 11.68
CA LEU A 375 -10.90 7.84 11.20
C LEU A 375 -11.74 7.26 12.35
N GLU A 376 -11.11 6.90 13.48
CA GLU A 376 -11.73 6.20 14.61
C GLU A 376 -13.09 6.81 15.03
N PRO A 377 -13.23 8.16 15.16
CA PRO A 377 -14.50 8.78 15.50
C PRO A 377 -15.61 8.54 14.49
N LEU A 378 -15.34 8.26 13.21
CA LEU A 378 -16.37 7.92 12.23
C LEU A 378 -16.85 6.47 12.36
N THR A 379 -16.16 5.64 13.14
CA THR A 379 -16.42 4.21 13.26
C THR A 379 -16.94 3.79 14.64
N ASP A 380 -16.84 4.66 15.64
CA ASP A 380 -17.23 4.37 17.01
C ASP A 380 -18.71 4.74 17.26
N PRO A 381 -19.59 3.77 17.58
CA PRO A 381 -21.00 4.03 17.87
C PRO A 381 -21.20 4.85 19.15
N ASN A 382 -20.25 4.78 20.09
CA ASN A 382 -20.31 5.48 21.38
C ASN A 382 -19.61 6.83 21.34
N ALA A 383 -18.81 7.11 20.30
CA ALA A 383 -18.35 8.46 20.07
C ALA A 383 -19.60 9.34 19.99
N PRO A 384 -19.67 10.44 20.76
CA PRO A 384 -20.85 11.30 20.83
C PRO A 384 -21.33 11.56 19.41
N SER A 385 -22.66 11.58 19.21
CA SER A 385 -23.29 11.93 17.93
C SER A 385 -22.62 13.19 17.38
N SER A 386 -21.62 13.01 16.51
CA SER A 386 -20.49 13.93 16.46
C SER A 386 -20.69 14.92 15.35
N ASP A 387 -21.53 15.92 15.65
CA ASP A 387 -21.47 17.19 14.96
C ASP A 387 -20.01 17.68 14.98
N THR A 388 -19.32 17.70 16.12
CA THR A 388 -17.96 18.29 16.21
C THR A 388 -16.90 17.69 15.29
N THR A 389 -16.76 16.36 15.17
CA THR A 389 -15.73 15.76 14.29
C THR A 389 -16.11 15.82 12.81
N GLN A 390 -17.38 15.54 12.48
CA GLN A 390 -17.83 15.65 11.09
C GLN A 390 -17.82 17.11 10.62
N GLU A 391 -18.20 18.04 11.48
CA GLU A 391 -18.07 19.48 11.27
C GLU A 391 -16.62 19.90 11.12
N ALA A 392 -15.69 19.37 11.94
CA ALA A 392 -14.26 19.66 11.77
C ALA A 392 -13.74 19.19 10.40
N ILE A 393 -14.12 17.99 9.95
CA ILE A 393 -13.77 17.48 8.62
C ILE A 393 -14.41 18.35 7.53
N LEU A 394 -15.68 18.73 7.66
CA LEU A 394 -16.36 19.62 6.73
C LEU A 394 -15.72 21.01 6.68
N ALA A 395 -15.32 21.56 7.82
CA ALA A 395 -14.62 22.83 7.95
C ALA A 395 -13.22 22.77 7.31
N ALA A 396 -12.54 21.63 7.44
CA ALA A 396 -11.28 21.40 6.73
C ALA A 396 -11.49 21.31 5.22
N VAL A 397 -12.51 20.57 4.75
CA VAL A 397 -12.90 20.54 3.33
C VAL A 397 -13.22 21.96 2.85
N GLU A 398 -13.93 22.76 3.64
CA GLU A 398 -14.24 24.15 3.30
C GLU A 398 -12.99 25.03 3.22
N THR A 399 -12.09 24.89 4.18
CA THR A 399 -10.84 25.65 4.23
C THR A 399 -9.97 25.31 3.02
N VAL A 400 -9.79 24.01 2.73
CA VAL A 400 -9.04 23.55 1.56
C VAL A 400 -9.71 23.99 0.26
N TRP A 401 -11.05 23.96 0.19
CA TRP A 401 -11.79 24.38 -1.00
C TRP A 401 -11.67 25.87 -1.28
N LYS A 402 -11.83 26.72 -0.25
CA LYS A 402 -11.70 28.18 -0.36
C LYS A 402 -10.26 28.60 -0.64
N GLN A 403 -9.28 27.92 -0.03
CA GLN A 403 -7.85 28.20 -0.18
C GLN A 403 -7.16 27.23 -1.15
N ARG A 404 -7.88 26.69 -2.13
CA ARG A 404 -7.37 25.63 -3.01
C ARG A 404 -6.05 25.98 -3.70
N ASP A 405 -5.86 27.24 -4.10
CA ASP A 405 -4.64 27.68 -4.79
C ASP A 405 -3.43 27.66 -3.84
N VAL A 406 -3.64 28.01 -2.57
CA VAL A 406 -2.62 27.90 -1.51
C VAL A 406 -2.25 26.44 -1.29
N TYR A 407 -3.25 25.56 -1.15
CA TYR A 407 -3.01 24.12 -0.97
C TYR A 407 -2.38 23.47 -2.21
N HIS A 408 -2.71 23.90 -3.42
CA HIS A 408 -2.04 23.47 -4.65
C HIS A 408 -0.54 23.76 -4.59
N VAL A 409 -0.14 24.96 -4.18
CA VAL A 409 1.28 25.34 -4.02
C VAL A 409 1.95 24.51 -2.92
N ARG A 410 1.33 24.37 -1.75
CA ARG A 410 1.85 23.58 -0.63
C ARG A 410 2.05 22.11 -1.02
N VAL A 411 1.03 21.49 -1.63
CA VAL A 411 1.10 20.11 -2.11
C VAL A 411 2.21 19.95 -3.15
N ARG A 412 2.33 20.87 -4.11
CA ARG A 412 3.39 20.79 -5.13
C ARG A 412 4.79 20.84 -4.52
N ALA A 413 5.02 21.74 -3.56
CA ALA A 413 6.28 21.84 -2.84
C ALA A 413 6.57 20.57 -2.01
N GLY A 414 5.58 20.06 -1.27
CA GLY A 414 5.70 18.82 -0.51
C GLY A 414 6.03 17.61 -1.39
N VAL A 415 5.36 17.47 -2.53
CA VAL A 415 5.62 16.40 -3.51
C VAL A 415 7.03 16.48 -4.09
N GLN A 416 7.56 17.68 -4.33
CA GLN A 416 8.95 17.84 -4.77
C GLN A 416 9.94 17.36 -3.70
N ARG A 417 9.71 17.71 -2.42
CA ARG A 417 10.53 17.20 -1.30
C ARG A 417 10.46 15.67 -1.21
N MET A 418 9.27 15.09 -1.29
CA MET A 418 9.08 13.64 -1.25
C MET A 418 9.73 12.93 -2.44
N ARG A 419 9.66 13.50 -3.65
CA ARG A 419 10.38 12.97 -4.82
C ARG A 419 11.88 12.95 -4.61
N GLN A 420 12.47 14.03 -4.10
CA GLN A 420 13.90 14.08 -3.79
C GLN A 420 14.28 13.07 -2.70
N ALA A 421 13.44 12.92 -1.66
CA ALA A 421 13.67 11.92 -0.61
C ALA A 421 13.58 10.49 -1.14
N ALA A 422 12.65 10.19 -2.07
CA ALA A 422 12.53 8.86 -2.69
C ALA A 422 13.80 8.46 -3.47
N GLU A 423 14.52 9.41 -4.09
CA GLU A 423 15.77 9.15 -4.83
C GLU A 423 16.94 8.72 -3.92
N ARG A 424 16.84 8.90 -2.60
CA ARG A 424 17.84 8.41 -1.64
C ARG A 424 17.98 6.89 -1.68
N SER A 425 16.90 6.17 -1.97
CA SER A 425 16.90 4.72 -2.12
C SER A 425 17.76 4.29 -3.32
N VAL A 426 17.60 4.93 -4.48
CA VAL A 426 18.46 4.65 -5.66
C VAL A 426 19.91 5.07 -5.41
N THR A 427 20.13 6.14 -4.66
CA THR A 427 21.49 6.57 -4.29
C THR A 427 22.21 5.50 -3.46
N MET A 428 21.53 4.91 -2.47
CA MET A 428 22.09 3.80 -1.69
C MET A 428 22.29 2.55 -2.55
N LEU A 429 21.33 2.21 -3.41
CA LEU A 429 21.44 1.09 -4.36
C LEU A 429 22.68 1.24 -5.25
N ALA A 430 22.92 2.43 -5.80
CA ALA A 430 24.07 2.71 -6.66
C ALA A 430 25.40 2.51 -5.91
N LYS A 431 25.49 2.96 -4.65
CA LYS A 431 26.67 2.71 -3.81
C LYS A 431 26.89 1.21 -3.58
N ILE A 432 25.82 0.47 -3.29
CA ILE A 432 25.90 -0.98 -3.07
C ILE A 432 26.39 -1.70 -4.33
N LEU A 433 25.88 -1.34 -5.51
CA LEU A 433 26.28 -1.95 -6.78
C LEU A 433 27.73 -1.63 -7.16
N ALA A 434 28.22 -0.44 -6.83
CA ALA A 434 29.59 0.00 -7.11
C ALA A 434 30.65 -0.70 -6.23
N THR A 435 30.28 -1.19 -5.05
CA THR A 435 31.20 -1.97 -4.22
C THR A 435 31.52 -3.32 -4.88
N PRO A 436 32.80 -3.76 -4.93
CA PRO A 436 33.16 -5.09 -5.41
C PRO A 436 32.42 -6.19 -4.65
N ARG A 437 32.13 -7.31 -5.33
CA ARG A 437 31.61 -8.49 -4.64
C ARG A 437 32.74 -9.06 -3.76
N ALA A 438 32.44 -9.31 -2.49
CA ALA A 438 33.33 -9.95 -1.53
C ALA A 438 33.44 -11.45 -1.77
#